data_AF-A0A258EGQ2-F1
#
_entry.id   AF-A0A258EGQ2-F1
#
_cell.length_a   1.000
_cell.length_b   1.000
_cell.length_c   1.000
_cell.angle_alpha   90.00
_cell.angle_beta   90.00
_cell.angle_gamma   90.00
#
_symmetry.space_group_name_H-M   'P 1'
#
loop_
_entity.id
_entity.type
_entity.pdbx_description
1 polymer ?
#
loop_
_entity_poly.entity_id
_entity_poly.type
_entity_poly.pdbx_seq_one_letter_code
_entity_poly.pdbx_strand_id
1 'polypeptide(L)'
;MTAMQDDDLDRLLAAAARTAPQPSEDLMQRVLDDALALQPKAAALRPVGLAPRVGLLARFAAALGGAPALAGLGAAAVFGMALGYLSPTTLDYLTGTAADAAEFFPDAEFLSTEG
;
A
#
# COMPACT_ATOMS: atom_id res chain seq x y z
N MET A 1 -29.44 27.91 -32.25
CA MET A 1 -30.59 27.18 -32.85
C MET A 1 -30.90 25.88 -32.11
N THR A 2 -29.91 25.16 -31.55
CA THR A 2 -30.10 23.94 -30.73
C THR A 2 -30.79 24.18 -29.39
N ALA A 3 -30.45 25.24 -28.64
CA ALA A 3 -31.07 25.49 -27.32
C ALA A 3 -32.60 25.69 -27.36
N MET A 4 -33.13 26.31 -28.43
CA MET A 4 -34.57 26.49 -28.60
C MET A 4 -35.28 25.18 -28.97
N GLN A 5 -34.57 24.26 -29.65
CA GLN A 5 -35.08 22.91 -29.91
C GLN A 5 -35.11 22.05 -28.65
N ASP A 6 -34.11 22.18 -27.78
CA ASP A 6 -34.05 21.45 -26.51
C ASP A 6 -35.19 21.89 -25.57
N ASP A 7 -35.43 23.20 -25.45
CA ASP A 7 -36.54 23.75 -24.65
C ASP A 7 -37.92 23.27 -25.14
N ASP A 8 -38.11 23.15 -26.45
CA ASP A 8 -39.36 22.66 -27.04
C ASP A 8 -39.53 21.15 -26.82
N LEU A 9 -38.43 20.38 -26.88
CA LEU A 9 -38.44 18.94 -26.59
C LEU A 9 -38.77 18.69 -25.11
N ASP A 10 -38.17 19.45 -24.20
CA ASP A 10 -38.44 19.36 -22.77
C ASP A 10 -39.91 19.68 -22.44
N ARG A 11 -40.50 20.66 -23.12
CA ARG A 11 -41.95 20.95 -22.98
C ARG A 11 -42.83 19.80 -23.46
N LEU A 12 -42.49 19.16 -24.58
CA LEU A 12 -43.23 18.01 -25.11
C LEU A 12 -43.12 16.79 -24.18
N LEU A 13 -41.92 16.50 -23.67
CA LEU A 13 -41.69 15.43 -22.70
C LEU A 13 -42.42 15.70 -21.38
N ALA A 14 -42.41 16.94 -20.88
CA ALA A 14 -43.14 17.34 -19.69
C ALA A 14 -44.66 17.21 -19.86
N ALA A 15 -45.19 17.48 -21.05
CA ALA A 15 -46.61 17.27 -21.36
C ALA A 15 -46.96 15.77 -21.42
N ALA A 16 -46.11 14.96 -22.03
CA ALA A 16 -46.28 13.50 -22.10
C ALA A 16 -46.24 12.86 -20.71
N ALA A 17 -45.31 13.28 -19.84
CA ALA A 17 -45.17 12.74 -18.49
C ALA A 17 -46.40 12.97 -17.60
N ARG A 18 -47.15 14.05 -17.81
CA ARG A 18 -48.41 14.34 -17.08
C ARG A 18 -49.54 13.37 -17.44
N THR A 19 -49.44 12.70 -18.58
CA THR A 19 -50.47 11.81 -19.13
C THR A 19 -49.87 10.44 -19.40
N ALA A 20 -49.13 9.90 -18.43
CA ALA A 20 -48.51 8.61 -18.55
C ALA A 20 -49.58 7.53 -18.80
N PRO A 21 -49.56 6.82 -19.94
CA PRO A 21 -50.50 5.75 -20.19
C PRO A 21 -50.26 4.61 -19.21
N GLN A 22 -51.35 4.03 -18.72
CA GLN A 22 -51.25 2.90 -17.81
C GLN A 22 -50.74 1.66 -18.59
N PRO A 23 -49.68 0.98 -18.11
CA PRO A 23 -49.20 -0.24 -18.75
C PRO A 23 -50.27 -1.32 -18.69
N SER A 24 -50.28 -2.22 -19.67
CA SER A 24 -51.19 -3.38 -19.65
C SER A 24 -50.85 -4.32 -18.51
N GLU A 25 -51.85 -5.03 -18.00
CA GLU A 25 -51.65 -6.01 -16.91
C GLU A 25 -50.68 -7.13 -17.32
N ASP A 26 -50.77 -7.62 -18.56
CA ASP A 26 -49.85 -8.65 -19.10
C ASP A 26 -48.39 -8.16 -19.12
N LEU A 27 -48.17 -6.89 -19.48
CA LEU A 27 -46.82 -6.31 -19.45
C LEU A 27 -46.29 -6.24 -18.02
N MET A 28 -47.11 -5.75 -17.08
CA MET A 28 -46.73 -5.65 -15.68
C MET A 28 -46.41 -7.01 -15.06
N GLN A 29 -47.19 -8.04 -15.40
CA GLN A 29 -46.95 -9.39 -14.92
C GLN A 29 -45.59 -9.93 -15.38
N ARG A 30 -45.26 -9.79 -16.67
CA ARG A 30 -43.97 -10.21 -17.21
C ARG A 30 -42.79 -9.48 -16.58
N VAL A 31 -42.93 -8.18 -16.34
CA VAL A 31 -41.89 -7.37 -15.67
C VAL A 31 -41.66 -7.85 -14.25
N LEU A 32 -42.72 -8.17 -13.51
CA LEU A 32 -42.62 -8.68 -12.14
C LEU A 32 -42.00 -10.07 -12.09
N ASP A 33 -42.38 -10.96 -13.01
CA ASP A 33 -41.80 -12.30 -13.11
C ASP A 33 -40.29 -12.25 -13.38
N ASP A 34 -39.85 -11.37 -14.29
CA ASP A 34 -38.43 -11.17 -14.59
C ASP A 34 -37.67 -10.55 -13.39
N ALA A 35 -38.26 -9.55 -12.74
CA ALA A 35 -37.68 -8.95 -11.54
C ALA A 35 -37.51 -9.97 -10.40
N LEU A 36 -38.48 -10.87 -10.23
CA LEU A 36 -38.40 -11.96 -9.24
C LEU A 36 -37.33 -12.99 -9.62
N ALA A 37 -37.17 -13.31 -10.91
CA ALA A 37 -36.15 -14.23 -11.39
C ALA A 37 -34.72 -13.69 -11.17
N LEU A 38 -34.54 -12.37 -11.28
CA LEU A 38 -33.26 -11.69 -11.12
C LEU A 38 -32.96 -11.25 -9.68
N GLN A 39 -33.87 -11.44 -8.73
CA GLN A 39 -33.61 -11.05 -7.35
C GLN A 39 -32.41 -11.82 -6.78
N PRO A 40 -31.39 -11.11 -6.26
CA PRO A 40 -30.25 -11.76 -5.64
C PRO A 40 -30.74 -12.56 -4.43
N LYS A 41 -30.40 -13.85 -4.39
CA LYS A 41 -30.64 -14.67 -3.20
C LYS A 41 -29.84 -14.07 -2.05
N ALA A 42 -30.52 -13.85 -0.91
CA ALA A 42 -29.85 -13.44 0.31
C ALA A 42 -28.72 -14.42 0.60
N ALA A 43 -27.49 -13.90 0.71
CA ALA A 43 -26.36 -14.72 1.09
C ALA A 43 -26.65 -15.31 2.47
N ALA A 44 -26.57 -16.63 2.58
CA ALA A 44 -26.70 -17.29 3.87
C ALA A 44 -25.66 -16.68 4.83
N LEU A 45 -26.12 -16.19 5.98
CA LEU A 45 -25.24 -15.68 7.02
C LEU A 45 -24.31 -16.82 7.45
N ARG A 46 -23.03 -16.75 7.05
CA ARG A 46 -22.02 -17.66 7.56
C ARG A 46 -21.79 -17.32 9.03
N PRO A 47 -21.73 -18.33 9.92
CA PRO A 47 -21.30 -18.07 11.29
C PRO A 47 -19.89 -17.47 11.24
N VAL A 48 -19.73 -16.29 11.84
CA VAL A 48 -18.41 -15.67 12.02
C VAL A 48 -17.64 -16.58 12.97
N GLY A 49 -16.65 -17.30 12.45
CA GLY A 49 -15.73 -18.07 13.27
C GLY A 49 -15.02 -17.16 14.27
N LEU A 50 -14.71 -17.68 15.46
CA LEU A 50 -13.88 -16.97 16.43
C LEU A 50 -12.54 -16.61 15.79
N ALA A 51 -12.26 -15.31 15.64
CA ALA A 51 -10.96 -14.84 15.17
C ALA A 51 -9.86 -15.32 16.14
N PRO A 52 -8.72 -15.82 15.65
CA PRO A 52 -7.64 -16.25 16.51
C PRO A 52 -7.13 -15.06 17.35
N ARG A 53 -6.94 -15.29 18.65
CA ARG A 53 -6.34 -14.29 19.54
C ARG A 53 -4.87 -14.08 19.15
N VAL A 54 -4.59 -12.97 18.49
CA VAL A 54 -3.23 -12.60 18.08
C VAL A 54 -2.45 -12.10 19.31
N GLY A 55 -1.33 -12.74 19.63
CA GLY A 55 -0.45 -12.34 20.74
C GLY A 55 0.22 -10.98 20.52
N LEU A 56 0.72 -10.34 21.59
CA LEU A 56 1.31 -8.99 21.54
C LEU A 56 2.47 -8.88 20.55
N LEU A 57 3.38 -9.85 20.53
CA LEU A 57 4.50 -9.90 19.59
C LEU A 57 4.05 -9.95 18.12
N ALA A 58 2.99 -10.69 17.82
CA ALA A 58 2.45 -10.76 16.47
C ALA A 58 1.77 -9.45 16.06
N ARG A 59 1.25 -8.66 17.00
CA ARG A 59 0.75 -7.30 16.74
C ARG A 59 1.89 -6.33 16.44
N PHE A 60 2.99 -6.39 17.18
CA PHE A 60 4.19 -5.59 16.88
C PHE A 60 4.79 -5.98 15.53
N ALA A 61 4.89 -7.29 15.24
CA ALA A 61 5.33 -7.78 13.93
C ALA A 61 4.43 -7.23 12.81
N ALA A 62 3.11 -7.29 12.96
CA ALA A 62 2.17 -6.75 11.98
C ALA A 62 2.32 -5.23 11.78
N ALA A 63 2.55 -4.47 12.85
CA ALA A 63 2.77 -3.03 12.78
C ALA A 63 4.08 -2.65 12.07
N LEU A 64 5.11 -3.50 12.17
CA LEU A 64 6.42 -3.28 11.57
C LEU A 64 6.52 -3.74 10.10
N GLY A 65 5.51 -4.45 9.57
CA GLY A 65 5.51 -4.98 8.18
C GLY A 65 5.63 -6.51 8.07
N GLY A 66 5.48 -7.23 9.18
CA GLY A 66 5.41 -8.68 9.26
C GLY A 66 6.76 -9.38 9.33
N ALA A 67 6.78 -10.66 8.93
CA ALA A 67 7.97 -11.49 8.93
C ALA A 67 9.19 -10.91 8.16
N PRO A 68 9.05 -10.30 6.96
CA PRO A 68 10.23 -9.78 6.25
C PRO A 68 10.87 -8.60 6.97
N ALA A 69 10.08 -7.74 7.61
CA ALA A 69 10.60 -6.62 8.39
C ALA A 69 11.40 -7.10 9.61
N LEU A 70 10.91 -8.12 10.32
CA LEU A 70 11.64 -8.73 11.44
C LEU A 70 12.93 -9.43 11.01
N ALA A 71 12.93 -10.07 9.84
CA ALA A 71 14.14 -10.67 9.27
C ALA A 71 15.20 -9.60 8.96
N GLY A 72 14.78 -8.47 8.37
CA GLY A 72 15.67 -7.32 8.13
C GLY A 72 16.20 -6.70 9.42
N LEU A 73 15.35 -6.52 10.43
CA LEU A 73 15.75 -6.03 11.76
C LEU A 73 16.80 -6.95 12.40
N GLY A 74 16.58 -8.26 12.36
CA GLY A 74 17.51 -9.25 12.89
C GLY A 74 18.85 -9.23 12.15
N ALA A 75 18.82 -9.19 10.82
CA ALA A 75 20.04 -9.10 10.00
C ALA A 75 20.83 -7.82 10.31
N ALA A 76 20.15 -6.67 10.44
CA ALA A 76 20.79 -5.40 10.79
C ALA A 76 21.40 -5.44 12.20
N ALA A 77 20.75 -6.07 13.18
CA ALA A 77 21.29 -6.22 14.53
C ALA A 77 22.56 -7.09 14.54
N VAL A 78 22.56 -8.22 13.82
CA VAL A 78 23.74 -9.08 13.67
C VAL A 78 24.87 -8.35 12.95
N PHE A 79 24.55 -7.60 11.89
CA PHE A 79 25.53 -6.83 11.14
C PHE A 79 26.14 -5.70 11.99
N GLY A 80 25.31 -5.00 12.76
CA GLY A 80 25.77 -3.99 13.73
C GLY A 80 26.66 -4.59 14.82
N MET A 81 26.33 -5.78 15.32
CA MET A 81 27.17 -6.50 16.29
C MET A 81 28.53 -6.87 15.67
N ALA A 82 28.53 -7.39 14.44
CA ALA A 82 29.75 -7.74 13.72
C ALA A 82 30.63 -6.50 13.50
N LEU A 83 30.06 -5.40 12.99
CA LEU A 83 30.78 -4.14 12.80
C LEU A 83 31.30 -3.56 14.10
N GLY A 84 30.53 -3.62 15.18
CA GLY A 84 30.94 -3.13 16.50
C GLY A 84 32.09 -3.93 17.13
N TYR A 85 32.32 -5.16 16.69
CA TYR A 85 33.41 -6.00 17.15
C TYR A 85 34.69 -5.86 16.30
N LEU A 86 34.58 -5.38 15.05
CA LEU A 86 35.75 -5.27 14.16
C LEU A 86 36.67 -4.10 14.58
N SER A 87 37.97 -4.38 14.65
CA SER A 87 39.04 -3.38 14.77
C SER A 87 39.14 -2.55 13.48
N PRO A 88 39.60 -1.28 13.51
CA PRO A 88 39.77 -0.46 12.31
C PRO A 88 40.55 -1.18 11.19
N THR A 89 41.62 -1.89 11.58
CA THR A 89 42.45 -2.70 10.68
C THR A 89 41.70 -3.81 9.95
N THR A 90 40.67 -4.40 10.55
CA THR A 90 39.84 -5.43 9.90
C THR A 90 38.80 -4.85 8.95
N LEU A 91 38.39 -3.59 9.14
CA LEU A 91 37.53 -2.89 8.20
C LEU A 91 38.29 -2.53 6.92
N ASP A 92 39.56 -2.11 7.03
CA ASP A 92 40.42 -1.77 5.88
C ASP A 92 40.54 -2.93 4.88
N TYR A 93 40.66 -4.18 5.36
CA TYR A 93 40.68 -5.36 4.52
C TYR A 93 39.33 -5.64 3.82
N LEU A 94 38.21 -5.28 4.44
CA LEU A 94 36.87 -5.56 3.93
C LEU A 94 36.38 -4.48 2.94
N THR A 95 36.77 -3.22 3.17
CA THR A 95 36.42 -2.07 2.31
C THR A 95 37.41 -1.87 1.16
N GLY A 96 38.53 -2.61 1.14
CA GLY A 96 39.57 -2.50 0.11
C GLY A 96 40.31 -1.16 0.13
N THR A 97 40.09 -0.37 1.18
CA THR A 97 40.81 0.87 1.42
C THR A 97 42.06 0.51 2.19
N ALA A 98 43.20 0.43 1.51
CA ALA A 98 44.43 0.86 2.14
C ALA A 98 44.21 2.36 2.40
N ALA A 99 43.70 2.70 3.58
CA ALA A 99 43.80 4.04 4.08
C ALA A 99 45.29 4.27 4.22
N ASP A 100 45.91 4.75 3.14
CA ASP A 100 47.20 5.40 3.20
C ASP A 100 46.99 6.47 4.25
N ALA A 101 47.51 6.20 5.44
CA ALA A 101 47.38 7.09 6.56
C ALA A 101 48.01 8.37 6.07
N ALA A 102 47.19 9.35 5.71
CA ALA A 102 47.67 10.64 5.29
C ALA A 102 48.59 11.11 6.42
N GLU A 103 49.89 11.04 6.16
CA GLU A 103 50.93 11.27 7.14
C GLU A 103 50.95 12.77 7.39
N PHE A 104 50.10 13.19 8.33
CA PHE A 104 49.94 14.59 8.71
C PHE A 104 51.13 15.09 9.57
N PHE A 105 52.14 14.25 9.80
CA PHE A 105 53.37 14.63 10.48
C PHE A 105 54.52 14.70 9.47
N PRO A 106 55.15 15.87 9.25
CA PRO A 106 56.33 15.95 8.40
C PRO A 106 57.46 15.13 9.01
N ASP A 107 58.19 14.39 8.17
CA ASP A 107 59.34 13.58 8.58
C ASP A 107 60.35 14.42 9.36
N ALA A 108 60.96 13.79 10.38
CA ALA A 108 61.97 14.42 11.24
C ALA A 108 63.18 14.99 10.45
N GLU A 109 63.39 14.57 9.21
CA GLU A 109 64.38 15.18 8.30
C GLU A 109 64.08 16.66 8.01
N PHE A 110 62.81 17.06 7.92
CA PHE A 110 62.45 18.47 7.72
C PHE A 110 62.88 19.35 8.91
N LEU A 111 62.77 18.82 10.14
CA LEU A 111 63.23 19.50 11.35
C LEU A 111 64.76 19.51 11.50
N SER A 112 65.46 18.64 10.77
CA SER A 112 66.92 18.48 10.87
C SER A 112 67.67 19.27 9.78
N THR A 113 67.02 19.56 8.66
CA THR A 113 67.62 20.21 7.48
C THR A 113 67.53 21.74 7.50
N GLU A 114 66.61 22.32 8.27
CA GLU A 114 66.41 23.78 8.35
C GLU A 114 66.95 24.42 9.66
N GLY A 115 67.88 23.74 10.34
CA GLY A 115 68.59 24.25 11.52
C GLY A 115 69.92 24.92 11.19
#